data_AF-A0A914Q0K5-F1
#
_entry.id   AF-A0A914Q0K5-F1
#
_cell.length_a   1.000
_cell.length_b   1.000
_cell.length_c   1.000
_cell.angle_alpha   90.00
_cell.angle_beta   90.00
_cell.angle_gamma   90.00
#
_symmetry.space_group_name_H-M   'P 1'
#
loop_
_entity.id
_entity.type
_entity.pdbx_description
1 polymer ?
#
loop_
_entity_poly.entity_id
_entity_poly.type
_entity_poly.pdbx_seq_one_letter_code
_entity_poly.pdbx_strand_id
1 'polypeptide(L)'
;MVFLEWEEAAKAGLTKTPPKVLPNPNAFTLNNYSRSWYWYFDETIKMAVFEATKLFNVSGQEGAVIGSQAPWAEVFCLANGAKHVTTVEYQKYKITHPQVDFLNARDLPLISKKYYNKFDFVISFSSIEHSGLGRYGDPIDPIGDLREMNKIHCLLKPNGLLFLGFPTGVDTIVYNAHRIYGRIRLAMMFQGFQLLKVFHGKNIVCHILRIPAEDLDVLEFKNVKLSYKTEKKNVECQNKTVLIAISSTPDAFNLRMAFRNEWKKNANSSVIYRFFVGFTANESVRQANFEESKTYNDIVVSSIFDSYITLVFKTYLIFKWQQNFCPSVKYILRSQDSILISVPRLLYWIENKFDNKYEDADGKIIFCRTVEHLDINVKYRIKSNNRKGFEYCEDGAYLISSKVIKLMLAQTSKETLKNTVEDLMFTGLLAEEIGAKKINFPKHFTKSITNCGCDKNNIPLIIASKGIWNDNSTFMSDYASATEKFENMSCSINGNNVEFFKACVARTG
;
A
#
# COMPACT_ATOMS: atom_id res chain seq x y z
N MET A 1 34.29 10.10 -5.75
CA MET A 1 33.29 10.66 -6.69
C MET A 1 32.35 11.61 -5.95
N VAL A 2 31.58 11.13 -4.97
CA VAL A 2 30.66 11.94 -4.14
C VAL A 2 31.31 13.21 -3.53
N PHE A 3 32.51 13.10 -2.95
CA PHE A 3 33.23 14.26 -2.39
C PHE A 3 33.66 15.32 -3.43
N LEU A 4 34.02 14.89 -4.64
CA LEU A 4 34.46 15.81 -5.70
C LEU A 4 33.26 16.63 -6.21
N GLU A 5 32.10 15.99 -6.41
CA GLU A 5 30.86 16.69 -6.76
C GLU A 5 30.44 17.69 -5.67
N TRP A 6 30.59 17.35 -4.39
CA TRP A 6 30.27 18.26 -3.30
C TRP A 6 31.21 19.47 -3.25
N GLU A 7 32.51 19.24 -3.48
CA GLU A 7 33.51 20.30 -3.44
C GLU A 7 33.34 21.26 -4.63
N GLU A 8 33.02 20.74 -5.82
CA GLU A 8 32.67 21.55 -7.00
C GLU A 8 31.39 22.36 -6.79
N ALA A 9 30.34 21.76 -6.24
CA ALA A 9 29.09 22.45 -5.92
C ALA A 9 29.29 23.57 -4.87
N ALA A 10 30.15 23.36 -3.87
CA ALA A 10 30.51 24.38 -2.89
C ALA A 10 31.32 25.53 -3.51
N LYS A 11 32.24 25.21 -4.43
CA LYS A 11 33.08 26.20 -5.15
C LYS A 11 32.31 27.03 -6.18
N ALA A 12 31.24 26.49 -6.76
CA ALA A 12 30.44 27.16 -7.79
C ALA A 12 29.68 28.41 -7.30
N GLY A 13 29.67 28.67 -6.00
CA GLY A 13 28.96 29.81 -5.41
C GLY A 13 27.46 29.52 -5.32
N LEU A 14 26.91 29.68 -4.11
CA LEU A 14 25.49 29.50 -3.85
C LEU A 14 24.66 30.51 -4.65
N THR A 15 23.42 30.12 -4.96
CA THR A 15 22.48 30.94 -5.74
C THR A 15 22.30 32.34 -5.13
N LYS A 16 21.92 33.33 -5.95
CA LYS A 16 21.67 34.74 -5.52
C LYS A 16 20.56 34.90 -4.48
N THR A 17 19.87 33.83 -4.11
CA THR A 17 18.76 33.85 -3.16
C THR A 17 19.31 33.81 -1.74
N PRO A 18 19.17 34.89 -0.94
CA PRO A 18 19.62 34.87 0.44
C PRO A 18 18.86 33.79 1.22
N PRO A 19 19.53 33.05 2.13
CA PRO A 19 18.86 32.06 2.94
C PRO A 19 17.75 32.73 3.74
N LYS A 20 16.61 32.04 3.93
CA LYS A 20 15.54 32.54 4.79
C LYS A 20 16.09 32.88 6.17
N VAL A 21 16.10 34.16 6.52
CA VAL A 21 16.53 34.63 7.85
C VAL A 21 15.41 34.31 8.84
N LEU A 22 15.72 33.49 9.84
CA LEU A 22 14.79 33.21 10.93
C LEU A 22 14.89 34.30 11.99
N PRO A 23 13.78 34.71 12.62
CA PRO A 23 13.81 35.74 13.65
C PRO A 23 14.58 35.25 14.89
N ASN A 24 15.61 36.02 15.27
CA ASN A 24 16.47 35.92 16.47
C ASN A 24 17.43 34.72 16.61
N PRO A 25 18.71 34.85 16.20
CA PRO A 25 19.78 33.96 16.64
C PRO A 25 20.25 34.37 18.05
N ASN A 26 19.53 33.96 19.09
CA ASN A 26 20.03 34.12 20.46
C ASN A 26 21.23 33.18 20.70
N ALA A 27 22.14 33.57 21.62
CA ALA A 27 23.17 32.65 22.10
C ALA A 27 22.55 31.59 23.01
N PHE A 28 22.89 30.32 22.79
CA PHE A 28 22.27 29.17 23.47
C PHE A 28 23.25 28.51 24.46
N THR A 29 22.83 28.41 25.72
CA THR A 29 23.50 27.67 26.80
C THR A 29 22.67 26.43 27.15
N LEU A 30 23.27 25.23 27.08
CA LEU A 30 22.54 23.97 27.27
C LEU A 30 21.88 23.85 28.67
N ASN A 31 22.48 24.47 29.69
CA ASN A 31 21.97 24.49 31.06
C ASN A 31 20.61 25.20 31.21
N ASN A 32 20.22 26.04 30.24
CA ASN A 32 18.93 26.73 30.23
C ASN A 32 17.85 25.95 29.44
N TYR A 33 18.18 24.80 28.87
CA TYR A 33 17.26 23.99 28.09
C TYR A 33 16.91 22.70 28.83
N SER A 34 15.66 22.59 29.26
CA SER A 34 15.09 21.32 29.69
C SER A 34 14.47 20.59 28.49
N ARG A 35 14.26 19.28 28.63
CA ARG A 35 13.56 18.43 27.66
C ARG A 35 12.19 18.99 27.22
N SER A 36 11.57 19.85 28.02
CA SER A 36 10.23 20.42 27.79
C SER A 36 10.19 21.81 27.13
N TRP A 37 11.33 22.51 26.97
CA TRP A 37 11.31 23.97 26.64
C TRP A 37 11.13 24.32 25.16
N TYR A 38 11.17 23.35 24.24
CA TYR A 38 11.04 23.63 22.81
C TYR A 38 9.58 23.51 22.35
N TRP A 39 8.97 24.60 21.91
CA TRP A 39 7.54 24.68 21.54
C TRP A 39 7.23 24.33 20.08
N TYR A 40 8.25 24.13 19.23
CA TYR A 40 8.08 24.04 17.78
C TYR A 40 7.58 22.68 17.26
N PHE A 41 7.75 21.60 18.03
CA PHE A 41 7.32 20.25 17.69
C PHE A 41 6.50 19.64 18.82
N ASP A 42 5.55 18.76 18.49
CA ASP A 42 4.80 17.93 19.45
C ASP A 42 5.76 17.18 20.40
N GLU A 43 5.44 17.11 21.70
CA GLU A 43 6.21 16.34 22.69
C GLU A 43 6.42 14.88 22.26
N THR A 44 5.43 14.30 21.60
CA THR A 44 5.44 12.93 21.09
C THR A 44 6.61 12.73 20.11
N ILE A 45 6.82 13.68 19.21
CA ILE A 45 7.88 13.61 18.20
C ILE A 45 9.27 13.70 18.86
N LYS A 46 9.42 14.58 19.84
CA LYS A 46 10.68 14.76 20.59
C LYS A 46 11.05 13.50 21.38
N MET A 47 10.05 12.86 21.99
CA MET A 47 10.26 11.63 22.75
C MET A 47 10.77 10.50 21.86
N ALA A 48 10.41 10.45 20.58
CA ALA A 48 10.92 9.43 19.67
C ALA A 48 12.45 9.50 19.51
N VAL A 49 13.03 10.70 19.37
CA VAL A 49 14.49 10.89 19.29
C VAL A 49 15.17 10.52 20.61
N PHE A 50 14.59 10.95 21.73
CA PHE A 50 15.10 10.63 23.05
C PHE A 50 15.10 9.11 23.31
N GLU A 51 14.00 8.42 23.06
CA GLU A 51 13.90 6.97 23.28
C GLU A 51 14.77 6.19 22.28
N ALA A 52 14.88 6.63 21.03
CA ALA A 52 15.72 5.97 20.04
C ALA A 52 17.21 6.04 20.43
N THR A 53 17.70 7.24 20.78
CA THR A 53 19.10 7.43 21.19
C THR A 53 19.42 6.71 22.51
N LYS A 54 18.45 6.62 23.42
CA LYS A 54 18.57 5.82 24.64
C LYS A 54 18.63 4.31 24.35
N LEU A 55 17.71 3.80 23.52
CA LEU A 55 17.60 2.38 23.20
C LEU A 55 18.85 1.86 22.49
N PHE A 56 19.39 2.64 21.55
CA PHE A 56 20.61 2.29 20.82
C PHE A 56 21.89 2.75 21.52
N ASN A 57 21.78 3.19 22.78
CA ASN A 57 22.87 3.52 23.68
C ASN A 57 23.95 4.42 23.07
N VAL A 58 23.60 5.68 22.82
CA VAL A 58 24.57 6.71 22.36
C VAL A 58 25.56 7.16 23.44
N SER A 59 25.52 6.56 24.64
CA SER A 59 26.40 6.94 25.75
C SER A 59 27.87 6.76 25.39
N GLY A 60 28.69 7.78 25.65
CA GLY A 60 30.11 7.82 25.33
C GLY A 60 30.45 8.02 23.85
N GLN A 61 29.46 8.10 22.96
CA GLN A 61 29.66 8.18 21.51
C GLN A 61 29.81 9.62 21.01
N GLU A 62 30.44 9.77 19.84
CA GLU A 62 30.54 11.05 19.12
C GLU A 62 29.53 11.09 17.97
N GLY A 63 28.66 12.11 17.96
CA GLY A 63 27.58 12.19 16.96
C GLY A 63 27.48 13.54 16.27
N ALA A 64 26.63 13.60 15.25
CA ALA A 64 26.27 14.84 14.56
C ALA A 64 24.75 15.02 14.48
N VAL A 65 24.30 16.27 14.49
CA VAL A 65 22.90 16.64 14.23
C VAL A 65 22.85 17.58 13.03
N ILE A 66 22.16 17.18 11.98
CA ILE A 66 22.07 17.91 10.71
C ILE A 66 20.74 18.65 10.64
N GLY A 67 20.81 19.94 10.30
CA GLY A 67 19.64 20.79 10.12
C GLY A 67 18.97 21.23 11.41
N SER A 68 19.74 21.32 12.50
CA SER A 68 19.22 21.75 13.79
C SER A 68 19.22 23.27 13.84
N GLN A 69 18.06 23.91 13.80
CA GLN A 69 17.96 25.38 13.93
C GLN A 69 18.04 25.86 15.39
N ALA A 70 17.86 24.93 16.32
CA ALA A 70 18.04 25.15 17.75
C ALA A 70 18.43 23.83 18.42
N PRO A 71 19.31 23.83 19.43
CA PRO A 71 19.95 22.61 19.92
C PRO A 71 19.04 21.75 20.82
N TRP A 72 18.03 21.08 20.25
CA TRP A 72 17.10 20.22 21.00
C TRP A 72 17.49 18.73 20.92
N ALA A 73 17.88 18.26 19.74
CA ALA A 73 18.30 16.87 19.56
C ALA A 73 19.67 16.64 20.23
N GLU A 74 20.54 17.65 20.19
CA GLU A 74 21.82 17.72 20.90
C GLU A 74 21.62 17.54 22.40
N VAL A 75 20.63 18.23 22.99
CA VAL A 75 20.26 18.09 24.40
C VAL A 75 19.86 16.66 24.73
N PHE A 76 19.06 16.00 23.88
CA PHE A 76 18.68 14.60 24.12
C PHE A 76 19.86 13.63 24.01
N CYS A 77 20.76 13.85 23.05
CA CYS A 77 21.97 13.05 22.92
C CYS A 77 22.85 13.15 24.18
N LEU A 78 23.13 14.38 24.62
CA LEU A 78 23.92 14.63 25.82
C LEU A 78 23.23 14.10 27.08
N ALA A 79 21.92 14.27 27.21
CA ALA A 79 21.14 13.71 28.31
C ALA A 79 21.12 12.17 28.32
N ASN A 80 21.36 11.53 27.17
CA ASN A 80 21.57 10.09 27.03
C ASN A 80 23.05 9.68 27.07
N GLY A 81 23.94 10.61 27.48
CA GLY A 81 25.34 10.33 27.76
C GLY A 81 26.28 10.47 26.57
N ALA A 82 25.85 11.03 25.42
CA ALA A 82 26.75 11.26 24.29
C ALA A 82 27.99 12.06 24.73
N LYS A 83 29.17 11.65 24.28
CA LYS A 83 30.44 12.28 24.65
C LYS A 83 30.56 13.67 24.03
N HIS A 84 30.17 13.79 22.76
CA HIS A 84 30.29 15.02 21.99
C HIS A 84 29.30 15.02 20.83
N VAL A 85 28.76 16.20 20.49
CA VAL A 85 27.80 16.36 19.38
C VAL A 85 28.23 17.51 18.47
N THR A 86 28.27 17.30 17.15
CA THR A 86 28.50 18.38 16.17
C THR A 86 27.19 18.77 15.51
N THR A 87 26.74 20.01 15.69
CA THR A 87 25.60 20.58 14.95
C THR A 87 26.07 21.04 13.58
N VAL A 88 25.40 20.61 12.52
CA VAL A 88 25.64 21.02 11.14
C VAL A 88 24.42 21.80 10.63
N GLU A 89 24.58 23.10 10.40
CA GLU A 89 23.47 23.99 10.03
C GLU A 89 23.94 25.15 9.13
N TYR A 90 23.05 25.65 8.26
CA TYR A 90 23.30 26.79 7.39
C TYR A 90 23.29 28.12 8.16
N GLN A 91 22.36 28.27 9.10
CA GLN A 91 22.19 29.47 9.91
C GLN A 91 23.22 29.52 11.04
N LYS A 92 23.93 30.64 11.14
CA LYS A 92 24.94 30.84 12.18
C LYS A 92 24.28 31.31 13.48
N TYR A 93 24.39 30.52 14.53
CA TYR A 93 24.03 30.92 15.89
C TYR A 93 25.09 30.41 16.88
N LYS A 94 25.14 31.00 18.07
CA LYS A 94 26.19 30.71 19.07
C LYS A 94 25.73 29.60 20.00
N ILE A 95 26.35 28.43 19.92
CA ILE A 95 26.25 27.37 20.94
C ILE A 95 27.44 27.53 21.89
N THR A 96 27.21 27.51 23.21
CA THR A 96 28.25 27.77 24.22
C THR A 96 28.60 26.55 25.08
N HIS A 97 28.09 25.37 24.73
CA HIS A 97 28.30 24.16 25.50
C HIS A 97 29.63 23.47 25.13
N PRO A 98 30.47 23.05 26.09
CA PRO A 98 31.80 22.49 25.80
C PRO A 98 31.77 21.14 25.06
N GLN A 99 30.64 20.45 25.05
CA GLN A 99 30.46 19.17 24.34
C GLN A 99 29.69 19.32 23.01
N VAL A 100 29.41 20.55 22.57
CA VAL A 100 28.71 20.81 21.31
C VAL A 100 29.49 21.75 20.41
N ASP A 101 29.94 21.24 19.27
CA ASP A 101 30.54 22.03 18.21
C ASP A 101 29.50 22.49 17.20
N PHE A 102 29.71 23.68 16.61
CA PHE A 102 28.94 24.14 15.46
C PHE A 102 29.80 24.07 14.19
N LEU A 103 29.22 23.50 13.13
CA LEU A 103 29.78 23.47 11.80
C LEU A 103 28.79 24.07 10.80
N ASN A 104 29.24 25.04 9.99
CA ASN A 104 28.39 25.53 8.92
C ASN A 104 28.25 24.47 7.83
N ALA A 105 27.01 24.18 7.43
CA ALA A 105 26.71 23.18 6.39
C ALA A 105 27.40 23.48 5.05
N ARG A 106 27.69 24.76 4.75
CA ARG A 106 28.41 25.19 3.53
C ARG A 106 29.89 24.84 3.54
N ASP A 107 30.48 24.75 4.73
CA ASP A 107 31.90 24.47 4.89
C ASP A 107 32.16 22.95 4.87
N LEU A 108 31.16 22.16 5.26
CA LEU A 108 31.27 20.71 5.39
C LEU A 108 31.79 20.03 4.10
N PRO A 109 31.34 20.36 2.87
CA PRO A 109 31.94 19.86 1.64
C PRO A 109 33.45 20.08 1.53
N LEU A 110 33.91 21.28 1.90
CA LEU A 110 35.31 21.72 1.76
C LEU A 110 36.23 21.05 2.78
N ILE A 111 35.69 20.71 3.95
CA ILE A 111 36.43 20.05 5.03
C ILE A 111 36.01 18.59 5.23
N SER A 112 35.29 18.03 4.27
CA SER A 112 34.63 16.74 4.36
C SER A 112 35.58 15.58 4.71
N LYS A 113 36.84 15.64 4.27
CA LYS A 113 37.89 14.68 4.65
C LYS A 113 38.14 14.60 6.16
N LYS A 114 37.99 15.72 6.89
CA LYS A 114 38.14 15.76 8.36
C LYS A 114 37.00 15.01 9.08
N TYR A 115 35.85 14.90 8.44
CA TYR A 115 34.64 14.33 9.02
C TYR A 115 34.24 12.98 8.39
N TYR A 116 35.05 12.47 7.46
CA TYR A 116 34.83 11.16 6.86
C TYR A 116 34.98 10.05 7.91
N ASN A 117 34.00 9.15 7.98
CA ASN A 117 33.92 8.06 8.97
C ASN A 117 34.18 8.54 10.41
N LYS A 118 33.68 9.72 10.77
CA LYS A 118 33.98 10.33 12.06
C LYS A 118 32.94 10.01 13.13
N PHE A 119 31.67 9.96 12.77
CA PHE A 119 30.59 9.90 13.76
C PHE A 119 30.10 8.48 13.99
N ASP A 120 29.84 8.14 15.25
CA ASP A 120 29.18 6.90 15.65
C ASP A 120 27.68 6.95 15.35
N PHE A 121 27.08 8.15 15.41
CA PHE A 121 25.69 8.37 15.02
C PHE A 121 25.46 9.73 14.37
N VAL A 122 24.43 9.80 13.54
CA VAL A 122 23.93 11.04 12.93
C VAL A 122 22.44 11.13 13.17
N ILE A 123 21.97 12.32 13.53
CA ILE A 123 20.54 12.64 13.62
C ILE A 123 20.20 13.66 12.53
N SER A 124 19.15 13.41 11.78
CA SER A 124 18.52 14.42 10.92
C SER A 124 17.02 14.37 11.14
N PHE A 125 16.46 15.47 11.61
CA PHE A 125 15.04 15.57 11.91
C PHE A 125 14.44 16.83 11.32
N SER A 126 13.45 16.66 10.46
CA SER A 126 12.82 17.70 9.65
C SER A 126 13.84 18.63 8.96
N SER A 127 14.72 18.02 8.15
CA SER A 127 15.85 18.69 7.51
C SER A 127 16.03 18.24 6.07
N ILE A 128 16.35 16.95 5.86
CA ILE A 128 16.75 16.43 4.54
C ILE A 128 15.65 16.61 3.49
N GLU A 129 14.37 16.60 3.89
CA GLU A 129 13.24 16.81 2.98
C GLU A 129 13.28 18.17 2.26
N HIS A 130 14.03 19.13 2.79
CA HIS A 130 14.22 20.45 2.22
C HIS A 130 15.36 20.52 1.20
N SER A 131 16.29 19.56 1.20
CA SER A 131 17.56 19.64 0.46
C SER A 131 17.34 19.69 -1.05
N GLY A 132 17.94 20.67 -1.71
CA GLY A 132 17.83 20.84 -3.17
C GLY A 132 16.56 21.57 -3.62
N LEU A 133 15.80 22.17 -2.71
CA LEU A 133 14.60 22.96 -3.04
C LEU A 133 14.87 24.48 -3.03
N GLY A 134 16.10 24.89 -2.71
CA GLY A 134 16.54 26.29 -2.74
C GLY A 134 15.98 27.14 -1.61
N ARG A 135 15.31 26.54 -0.62
CA ARG A 135 14.67 27.22 0.51
C ARG A 135 15.68 27.93 1.41
N TYR A 136 16.88 27.38 1.55
CA TYR A 136 17.92 27.87 2.45
C TYR A 136 19.14 28.42 1.69
N GLY A 137 18.93 28.83 0.44
CA GLY A 137 20.00 29.29 -0.46
C GLY A 137 20.86 28.15 -1.00
N ASP A 138 20.47 26.89 -0.74
CA ASP A 138 21.00 25.70 -1.39
C ASP A 138 20.72 25.72 -2.91
N PRO A 139 21.55 25.08 -3.75
CA PRO A 139 21.25 24.94 -5.18
C PRO A 139 19.95 24.17 -5.41
N ILE A 140 19.21 24.50 -6.47
CA ILE A 140 18.08 23.67 -6.91
C ILE A 140 18.62 22.33 -7.43
N ASP A 141 18.26 21.26 -6.74
CA ASP A 141 18.69 19.90 -7.00
C ASP A 141 17.53 18.93 -6.75
N PRO A 142 16.89 18.40 -7.82
CA PRO A 142 15.80 17.43 -7.70
C PRO A 142 16.16 16.18 -6.88
N ILE A 143 17.45 15.82 -6.78
CA ILE A 143 17.94 14.68 -5.98
C ILE A 143 18.77 15.10 -4.76
N GLY A 144 18.65 16.36 -4.32
CA GLY A 144 19.44 16.92 -3.22
C GLY A 144 19.27 16.15 -1.89
N ASP A 145 18.08 15.63 -1.61
CA ASP A 145 17.80 14.77 -0.45
C ASP A 145 18.56 13.44 -0.49
N LEU A 146 18.62 12.78 -1.65
CA LEU A 146 19.38 11.54 -1.82
C LEU A 146 20.89 11.79 -1.72
N ARG A 147 21.35 12.92 -2.25
CA ARG A 147 22.74 13.36 -2.08
C ARG A 147 23.03 13.66 -0.61
N GLU A 148 22.07 14.22 0.14
CA GLU A 148 22.21 14.45 1.58
C GLU A 148 22.35 13.14 2.36
N MET A 149 21.54 12.13 2.04
CA MET A 149 21.68 10.78 2.59
C MET A 149 23.04 10.15 2.29
N ASN A 150 23.54 10.30 1.05
CA ASN A 150 24.89 9.86 0.70
C ASN A 150 25.96 10.62 1.50
N LYS A 151 25.72 11.90 1.85
CA LYS A 151 26.64 12.63 2.71
C LYS A 151 26.73 12.03 4.09
N ILE A 152 25.57 11.84 4.69
CA ILE A 152 25.42 11.22 6.00
C ILE A 152 26.12 9.87 6.05
N HIS A 153 25.93 9.04 5.02
CA HIS A 153 26.58 7.75 4.93
C HIS A 153 28.12 7.85 4.97
N CYS A 154 28.71 8.87 4.36
CA CYS A 154 30.16 9.10 4.42
C CYS A 154 30.65 9.70 5.75
N LEU A 155 29.78 10.39 6.49
CA LEU A 155 30.12 10.97 7.80
C LEU A 155 30.14 9.90 8.90
N LEU A 156 29.31 8.87 8.75
CA LEU A 156 29.19 7.76 9.69
C LEU A 156 30.38 6.80 9.59
N LYS A 157 30.86 6.33 10.75
CA LYS A 157 31.73 5.15 10.82
C LYS A 157 31.02 3.92 10.24
N PRO A 158 31.77 2.88 9.84
CA PRO A 158 31.16 1.57 9.58
C PRO A 158 30.29 1.13 10.76
N ASN A 159 29.05 0.70 10.47
CA ASN A 159 28.00 0.37 11.45
C ASN A 159 27.48 1.54 12.30
N GLY A 160 27.79 2.78 11.94
CA GLY A 160 27.25 3.96 12.58
C GLY A 160 25.72 4.07 12.39
N LEU A 161 25.06 4.72 13.34
CA LEU A 161 23.61 4.79 13.41
C LEU A 161 23.07 6.08 12.78
N LEU A 162 22.02 5.96 11.96
CA LEU A 162 21.27 7.11 11.47
C LEU A 162 19.89 7.14 12.12
N PHE A 163 19.61 8.23 12.85
CA PHE A 163 18.28 8.56 13.35
C PHE A 163 17.64 9.59 12.43
N LEU A 164 16.49 9.25 11.85
CA LEU A 164 15.90 10.00 10.75
C LEU A 164 14.43 10.30 11.01
N GLY A 165 14.04 11.56 10.82
CA GLY A 165 12.64 11.98 10.88
C GLY A 165 12.30 12.97 9.77
N PHE A 166 11.25 12.66 9.00
CA PHE A 166 10.75 13.48 7.90
C PHE A 166 9.27 13.16 7.62
N PRO A 167 8.56 13.97 6.82
CA PRO A 167 7.17 13.69 6.44
C PRO A 167 7.06 12.45 5.54
N THR A 168 6.14 11.53 5.87
CA THR A 168 5.81 10.36 5.04
C THR A 168 4.37 10.42 4.52
N GLY A 169 4.11 9.91 3.32
CA GLY A 169 2.79 9.97 2.70
C GLY A 169 2.80 9.49 1.24
N VAL A 170 2.14 10.23 0.35
CA VAL A 170 2.29 10.02 -1.11
C VAL A 170 3.51 10.80 -1.58
N ASP A 171 4.35 10.20 -2.42
CA ASP A 171 5.55 10.83 -2.99
C ASP A 171 5.18 12.19 -3.62
N THR A 172 5.54 13.28 -2.93
CA THR A 172 5.12 14.64 -3.28
C THR A 172 6.24 15.63 -3.04
N ILE A 173 6.40 16.58 -3.96
CA ILE A 173 7.25 17.77 -3.74
C ILE A 173 6.33 18.96 -3.51
N VAL A 174 6.38 19.53 -2.31
CA VAL A 174 5.83 20.85 -2.04
C VAL A 174 6.95 21.84 -2.34
N TYR A 175 6.96 22.39 -3.56
CA TYR A 175 8.07 23.19 -4.07
C TYR A 175 8.47 24.33 -3.12
N ASN A 176 9.79 24.52 -2.92
CA ASN A 176 10.40 25.45 -1.95
C ASN A 176 10.01 25.21 -0.47
N ALA A 177 9.21 24.19 -0.17
CA ALA A 177 8.87 23.79 1.17
C ALA A 177 9.59 22.50 1.56
N HIS A 178 9.07 21.34 1.17
CA HIS A 178 9.57 20.04 1.60
C HIS A 178 9.12 18.91 0.67
N ARG A 179 9.74 17.74 0.82
CA ARG A 179 9.27 16.48 0.24
C ARG A 179 8.43 15.71 1.24
N ILE A 180 7.39 15.04 0.74
CA ILE A 180 6.66 14.00 1.45
C ILE A 180 7.09 12.68 0.84
N TYR A 181 7.67 11.81 1.66
CA TYR A 181 8.24 10.54 1.21
C TYR A 181 7.17 9.46 1.15
N GLY A 182 6.84 9.04 -0.07
CA GLY A 182 6.06 7.85 -0.33
C GLY A 182 6.93 6.66 -0.66
N ARG A 183 6.29 5.56 -1.09
CA ARG A 183 6.96 4.26 -1.21
C ARG A 183 8.20 4.28 -2.09
N ILE A 184 8.20 5.03 -3.19
CA ILE A 184 9.31 5.01 -4.15
C ILE A 184 10.48 5.81 -3.61
N ARG A 185 10.25 7.06 -3.21
CA ARG A 185 11.34 7.92 -2.73
C ARG A 185 11.87 7.44 -1.39
N LEU A 186 10.99 6.97 -0.49
CA LEU A 186 11.39 6.43 0.81
C LEU A 186 12.32 5.21 0.66
N ALA A 187 12.05 4.31 -0.29
CA ALA A 187 12.94 3.18 -0.55
C ALA A 187 14.34 3.64 -1.01
N MET A 188 14.42 4.70 -1.81
CA MET A 188 15.69 5.30 -2.21
C MET A 188 16.44 5.94 -1.03
N MET A 189 15.73 6.56 -0.09
CA MET A 189 16.33 7.15 1.11
C MET A 189 17.06 6.12 1.98
N PHE A 190 16.62 4.86 1.98
CA PHE A 190 17.26 3.79 2.76
C PHE A 190 18.34 3.02 2.00
N GLN A 191 18.69 3.44 0.78
CA GLN A 191 19.80 2.82 0.07
C GLN A 191 21.11 2.95 0.87
N GLY A 192 21.78 1.82 1.10
CA GLY A 192 23.01 1.78 1.91
C GLY A 192 22.78 1.68 3.42
N PHE A 193 21.52 1.71 3.88
CA PHE A 193 21.17 1.59 5.29
C PHE A 193 20.28 0.39 5.54
N GLN A 194 20.51 -0.30 6.65
CA GLN A 194 19.57 -1.26 7.18
C GLN A 194 18.63 -0.52 8.15
N LEU A 195 17.33 -0.48 7.85
CA LEU A 195 16.34 -0.03 8.84
C LEU A 195 16.50 -0.93 10.08
N LEU A 196 16.48 -0.36 11.29
CA LEU A 196 16.57 -1.13 12.53
C LEU A 196 15.25 -1.11 13.31
N LYS A 197 14.70 0.09 13.52
CA LYS A 197 13.43 0.32 14.23
C LYS A 197 12.74 1.58 13.74
N VAL A 198 11.42 1.64 13.96
CA VAL A 198 10.59 2.82 13.73
C VAL A 198 9.97 3.23 15.06
N PHE A 199 10.03 4.53 15.36
CA PHE A 199 9.53 5.11 16.62
C PHE A 199 8.36 6.05 16.36
N HIS A 200 7.38 6.02 17.26
CA HIS A 200 6.30 7.00 17.32
C HIS A 200 6.03 7.31 18.79
N GLY A 201 6.37 8.53 19.24
CA GLY A 201 6.31 8.81 20.66
C GLY A 201 7.31 7.97 21.45
N LYS A 202 6.84 7.40 22.55
CA LYS A 202 7.58 6.45 23.38
C LYS A 202 7.51 5.00 22.84
N ASN A 203 6.74 4.75 21.78
CA ASN A 203 6.46 3.41 21.28
C ASN A 203 7.38 3.03 20.11
N ILE A 204 7.70 1.73 20.04
CA ILE A 204 8.37 1.11 18.90
C ILE A 204 7.30 0.50 18.01
N VAL A 205 7.12 1.06 16.81
CA VAL A 205 6.02 0.75 15.88
C VAL A 205 6.33 -0.42 14.96
N CYS A 206 7.61 -0.79 14.84
CA CYS A 206 8.05 -1.91 14.02
C CYS A 206 9.26 -2.62 14.64
N HIS A 207 9.07 -3.86 15.07
CA HIS A 207 10.16 -4.82 15.23
C HIS A 207 10.45 -5.43 13.86
N ILE A 208 11.69 -5.32 13.38
CA ILE A 208 12.12 -6.08 12.21
C ILE A 208 12.19 -7.54 12.64
N LEU A 209 11.09 -8.26 12.39
CA LEU A 209 11.11 -9.70 12.34
C LEU A 209 11.96 -10.06 11.11
N ARG A 210 13.21 -10.50 11.32
CA ARG A 210 13.90 -11.35 10.34
C ARG A 210 13.04 -12.61 10.22
N ILE A 211 12.12 -12.60 9.26
CA ILE A 211 11.36 -13.80 8.90
C ILE A 211 12.33 -14.65 8.05
N PRO A 212 12.61 -15.89 8.45
CA PRO A 212 13.39 -16.81 7.62
C PRO A 212 12.83 -16.85 6.20
N ALA A 213 13.69 -16.84 5.18
CA ALA A 213 13.24 -16.77 3.78
C ALA A 213 12.30 -17.93 3.39
N GLU A 214 12.42 -19.07 4.08
CA GLU A 214 11.56 -20.26 4.01
C GLU A 214 10.10 -20.04 4.45
N ASP A 215 9.82 -18.98 5.20
CA ASP A 215 8.48 -18.61 5.66
C ASP A 215 7.78 -17.58 4.76
N LEU A 216 8.43 -17.13 3.68
CA LEU A 216 7.90 -16.13 2.76
C LEU A 216 7.37 -16.77 1.48
N ASP A 217 6.16 -16.37 1.09
CA ASP A 217 5.65 -16.60 -0.25
C ASP A 217 6.36 -15.67 -1.23
N VAL A 218 6.47 -16.10 -2.49
CA VAL A 218 7.07 -15.31 -3.56
C VAL A 218 6.06 -15.10 -4.68
N LEU A 219 5.84 -13.83 -5.00
CA LEU A 219 5.16 -13.40 -6.21
C LEU A 219 6.21 -13.14 -7.28
N GLU A 220 6.02 -13.76 -8.45
CA GLU A 220 6.99 -13.72 -9.52
C GLU A 220 6.34 -13.43 -10.87
N PHE A 221 6.76 -12.31 -11.45
CA PHE A 221 6.66 -11.96 -12.85
C PHE A 221 8.07 -11.85 -13.44
N LYS A 222 8.21 -11.89 -14.77
CA LYS A 222 9.52 -11.82 -15.44
C LYS A 222 10.41 -10.66 -15.00
N ASN A 223 9.81 -9.51 -14.68
CA ASN A 223 10.50 -8.28 -14.27
C ASN A 223 10.23 -7.88 -12.81
N VAL A 224 9.46 -8.66 -12.05
CA VAL A 224 9.09 -8.33 -10.66
C VAL A 224 9.15 -9.58 -9.81
N LYS A 225 9.94 -9.53 -8.75
CA LYS A 225 9.99 -10.56 -7.71
C LYS A 225 9.74 -9.90 -6.37
N LEU A 226 8.68 -10.31 -5.67
CA LEU A 226 8.28 -9.76 -4.39
C LEU A 226 8.08 -10.90 -3.40
N SER A 227 8.88 -10.91 -2.34
CA SER A 227 8.65 -11.77 -1.19
C SER A 227 7.62 -11.13 -0.27
N TYR A 228 6.66 -11.92 0.21
CA TYR A 228 5.61 -11.46 1.10
C TYR A 228 5.23 -12.55 2.10
N LYS A 229 4.58 -12.15 3.19
CA LYS A 229 3.99 -13.06 4.16
C LYS A 229 2.48 -12.96 4.10
N THR A 230 1.82 -14.11 4.15
CA THR A 230 0.40 -14.21 4.42
C THR A 230 0.15 -14.91 5.74
N GLU A 231 -0.93 -14.54 6.41
CA GLU A 231 -1.42 -15.35 7.51
C GLU A 231 -1.87 -16.73 7.02
N LYS A 232 -1.26 -17.77 7.58
CA LYS A 232 -1.70 -19.16 7.37
C LYS A 232 -3.05 -19.33 8.06
N LYS A 233 -4.06 -19.76 7.30
CA LYS A 233 -5.40 -20.03 7.83
C LYS A 233 -5.71 -21.51 7.65
N ASN A 234 -6.18 -22.16 8.72
CA ASN A 234 -6.72 -23.50 8.63
C ASN A 234 -8.09 -23.41 7.97
N VAL A 235 -8.24 -24.00 6.79
CA VAL A 235 -9.48 -23.98 6.02
C VAL A 235 -9.76 -25.37 5.49
N GLU A 236 -10.99 -25.86 5.73
CA GLU A 236 -11.46 -27.10 5.16
C GLU A 236 -12.12 -26.84 3.81
N CYS A 237 -11.46 -27.26 2.73
CA CYS A 237 -11.91 -27.01 1.36
C CYS A 237 -12.42 -28.28 0.65
N GLN A 238 -12.55 -29.39 1.38
CA GLN A 238 -13.16 -30.61 0.87
C GLN A 238 -14.66 -30.40 0.64
N ASN A 239 -15.17 -30.91 -0.49
CA ASN A 239 -16.58 -30.78 -0.90
C ASN A 239 -17.10 -29.34 -0.96
N LYS A 240 -16.22 -28.36 -1.22
CA LYS A 240 -16.59 -26.96 -1.41
C LYS A 240 -16.63 -26.63 -2.90
N THR A 241 -17.71 -25.97 -3.33
CA THR A 241 -17.93 -25.59 -4.73
C THR A 241 -17.23 -24.28 -5.05
N VAL A 242 -17.35 -23.27 -4.17
CA VAL A 242 -16.90 -21.90 -4.44
C VAL A 242 -16.12 -21.31 -3.27
N LEU A 243 -15.00 -20.65 -3.57
CA LEU A 243 -14.37 -19.67 -2.69
C LEU A 243 -14.78 -18.25 -3.13
N ILE A 244 -15.50 -17.51 -2.30
CA ILE A 244 -15.78 -16.09 -2.50
C ILE A 244 -14.61 -15.29 -1.88
N ALA A 245 -13.76 -14.74 -2.76
CA ALA A 245 -12.55 -14.03 -2.39
C ALA A 245 -12.72 -12.51 -2.57
N ILE A 246 -12.92 -11.82 -1.45
CA ILE A 246 -13.17 -10.37 -1.41
C ILE A 246 -11.87 -9.62 -1.15
N SER A 247 -11.46 -8.76 -2.07
CA SER A 247 -10.46 -7.74 -1.76
C SER A 247 -11.10 -6.65 -0.95
N SER A 248 -10.52 -6.35 0.21
CA SER A 248 -10.98 -5.28 1.07
C SER A 248 -9.83 -4.35 1.42
N THR A 249 -10.12 -3.06 1.65
CA THR A 249 -9.11 -2.14 2.18
C THR A 249 -8.89 -2.38 3.68
N PRO A 250 -7.71 -2.05 4.23
CA PRO A 250 -7.41 -2.34 5.63
C PRO A 250 -8.36 -1.69 6.63
N ASP A 251 -8.93 -0.54 6.30
CA ASP A 251 -9.84 0.26 7.12
C ASP A 251 -11.33 -0.05 6.92
N ALA A 252 -11.69 -0.92 5.96
CA ALA A 252 -13.08 -1.27 5.65
C ALA A 252 -13.75 -2.27 6.64
N PHE A 253 -13.48 -2.14 7.94
CA PHE A 253 -14.04 -2.99 9.00
C PHE A 253 -15.57 -3.07 8.95
N ASN A 254 -16.20 -1.92 8.75
CA ASN A 254 -17.64 -1.76 8.70
C ASN A 254 -18.27 -2.50 7.50
N LEU A 255 -17.62 -2.44 6.34
CA LEU A 255 -18.08 -3.17 5.15
C LEU A 255 -17.91 -4.68 5.35
N ARG A 256 -16.77 -5.13 5.87
CA ARG A 256 -16.56 -6.55 6.19
C ARG A 256 -17.60 -7.07 7.17
N MET A 257 -17.94 -6.30 8.20
CA MET A 257 -19.01 -6.64 9.14
C MET A 257 -20.38 -6.77 8.44
N ALA A 258 -20.70 -5.85 7.53
CA ALA A 258 -21.95 -5.90 6.79
C ALA A 258 -22.03 -7.14 5.88
N PHE A 259 -20.95 -7.50 5.18
CA PHE A 259 -20.84 -8.77 4.44
C PHE A 259 -21.04 -9.98 5.35
N ARG A 260 -20.38 -10.03 6.52
CA ARG A 260 -20.53 -11.16 7.47
C ARG A 260 -21.97 -11.33 7.93
N ASN A 261 -22.66 -10.23 8.22
CA ASN A 261 -24.07 -10.27 8.62
C ASN A 261 -24.94 -10.86 7.52
N GLU A 262 -24.61 -10.61 6.26
CA GLU A 262 -25.32 -11.20 5.13
C GLU A 262 -24.98 -12.67 4.92
N TRP A 263 -23.69 -13.03 4.94
CA TRP A 263 -23.24 -14.42 4.80
C TRP A 263 -23.83 -15.32 5.87
N LYS A 264 -24.07 -14.80 7.09
CA LYS A 264 -24.74 -15.54 8.17
C LYS A 264 -26.18 -15.89 7.84
N LYS A 265 -26.92 -15.04 7.12
CA LYS A 265 -28.31 -15.33 6.72
C LYS A 265 -28.38 -16.38 5.62
N ASN A 266 -27.48 -16.28 4.64
CA ASN A 266 -27.42 -17.13 3.46
C ASN A 266 -26.26 -18.13 3.52
N ALA A 267 -25.97 -18.63 4.73
CA ALA A 267 -24.85 -19.53 4.96
C ALA A 267 -25.05 -20.84 4.19
N ASN A 268 -24.08 -21.21 3.38
CA ASN A 268 -24.11 -22.46 2.62
C ASN A 268 -22.81 -23.22 2.86
N SER A 269 -22.91 -24.50 3.21
CA SER A 269 -21.76 -25.35 3.53
C SER A 269 -20.82 -25.57 2.34
N SER A 270 -21.28 -25.35 1.10
CA SER A 270 -20.50 -25.48 -0.13
C SER A 270 -19.66 -24.25 -0.46
N VAL A 271 -19.77 -23.17 0.32
CA VAL A 271 -19.11 -21.88 0.06
C VAL A 271 -18.12 -21.54 1.16
N ILE A 272 -16.92 -21.12 0.75
CA ILE A 272 -15.93 -20.50 1.65
C ILE A 272 -15.91 -19.00 1.39
N TYR A 273 -15.90 -18.21 2.44
CA TYR A 273 -15.77 -16.76 2.35
C TYR A 273 -14.44 -16.30 2.93
N ARG A 274 -13.70 -15.47 2.19
CA ARG A 274 -12.45 -14.87 2.68
C ARG A 274 -12.30 -13.42 2.23
N PHE A 275 -11.97 -12.55 3.17
CA PHE A 275 -11.43 -11.22 2.91
C PHE A 275 -9.92 -11.28 2.75
N PHE A 276 -9.37 -10.47 1.85
CA PHE A 276 -7.95 -10.33 1.64
C PHE A 276 -7.55 -8.87 1.81
N VAL A 277 -6.70 -8.62 2.79
CA VAL A 277 -6.30 -7.29 3.23
C VAL A 277 -4.78 -7.17 3.18
N GLY A 278 -4.30 -6.09 2.57
CA GLY A 278 -2.86 -5.78 2.50
C GLY A 278 -2.36 -5.01 3.71
N PHE A 279 -1.08 -4.69 3.67
CA PHE A 279 -0.40 -3.88 4.68
C PHE A 279 -0.81 -2.40 4.54
N THR A 280 -1.11 -1.76 5.67
CA THR A 280 -1.26 -0.29 5.78
C THR A 280 -0.19 0.27 6.70
N ALA A 281 0.23 1.52 6.46
CA ALA A 281 1.15 2.23 7.35
C ALA A 281 0.51 2.63 8.70
N ASN A 282 -0.83 2.66 8.79
CA ASN A 282 -1.54 2.97 10.03
C ASN A 282 -1.48 1.77 11.01
N GLU A 283 -0.76 1.95 12.12
CA GLU A 283 -0.56 0.91 13.13
C GLU A 283 -1.84 0.46 13.82
N SER A 284 -2.70 1.40 14.24
CA SER A 284 -3.97 1.09 14.87
C SER A 284 -4.86 0.24 13.96
N VAL A 285 -4.88 0.55 12.66
CA VAL A 285 -5.60 -0.24 11.66
C VAL A 285 -4.95 -1.61 11.47
N ARG A 286 -3.62 -1.73 11.45
CA ARG A 286 -2.94 -3.05 11.38
C ARG A 286 -3.29 -3.93 12.58
N GLN A 287 -3.23 -3.37 13.79
CA GLN A 287 -3.54 -4.09 15.02
C GLN A 287 -5.01 -4.54 15.02
N ALA A 288 -5.93 -3.66 14.65
CA ALA A 288 -7.35 -4.00 14.52
C ALA A 288 -7.61 -5.09 13.47
N ASN A 289 -6.91 -5.08 12.32
CA ASN A 289 -7.00 -6.17 11.33
C ASN A 289 -6.51 -7.51 11.88
N PHE A 290 -5.43 -7.50 12.68
CA PHE A 290 -4.91 -8.71 13.31
C PHE A 290 -5.88 -9.27 14.36
N GLU A 291 -6.52 -8.42 15.15
CA GLU A 291 -7.54 -8.80 16.13
C GLU A 291 -8.82 -9.31 15.46
N GLU A 292 -9.31 -8.61 14.43
CA GLU A 292 -10.40 -9.06 13.57
C GLU A 292 -10.09 -10.44 12.97
N SER A 293 -8.83 -10.64 12.54
CA SER A 293 -8.37 -11.89 11.97
C SER A 293 -8.43 -13.08 12.89
N LYS A 294 -8.07 -12.87 14.16
CA LYS A 294 -8.21 -13.89 15.20
C LYS A 294 -9.67 -14.16 15.54
N THR A 295 -10.48 -13.10 15.54
CA THR A 295 -11.89 -13.18 15.97
C THR A 295 -12.75 -13.94 14.97
N TYR A 296 -12.65 -13.63 13.68
CA TYR A 296 -13.56 -14.17 12.66
C TYR A 296 -12.95 -15.29 11.81
N ASN A 297 -11.63 -15.44 11.78
CA ASN A 297 -10.91 -16.44 10.97
C ASN A 297 -11.27 -16.43 9.47
N ASP A 298 -11.77 -15.29 8.96
CA ASP A 298 -12.26 -15.13 7.59
C ASP A 298 -11.48 -14.05 6.81
N ILE A 299 -10.43 -13.49 7.38
CA ILE A 299 -9.54 -12.51 6.75
C ILE A 299 -8.14 -13.10 6.61
N VAL A 300 -7.54 -12.88 5.45
CA VAL A 300 -6.15 -13.20 5.15
C VAL A 300 -5.39 -11.89 5.07
N VAL A 301 -4.56 -11.64 6.09
CA VAL A 301 -3.71 -10.45 6.16
C VAL A 301 -2.40 -10.73 5.43
N SER A 302 -1.97 -9.77 4.62
CA SER A 302 -0.75 -9.83 3.83
C SER A 302 0.22 -8.70 4.16
N SER A 303 1.53 -8.96 4.03
CA SER A 303 2.56 -7.93 4.11
C SER A 303 2.70 -7.09 2.82
N ILE A 304 1.92 -7.37 1.77
CA ILE A 304 1.90 -6.56 0.54
C ILE A 304 1.15 -5.26 0.81
N PHE A 305 1.79 -4.10 0.56
CA PHE A 305 1.19 -2.79 0.74
C PHE A 305 -0.13 -2.64 -0.02
N ASP A 306 -1.18 -2.16 0.65
CA ASP A 306 -2.51 -2.01 0.08
C ASP A 306 -2.68 -0.65 -0.61
N SER A 307 -2.96 -0.68 -1.91
CA SER A 307 -3.20 0.51 -2.73
C SER A 307 -3.84 0.10 -4.04
N TYR A 308 -4.46 1.05 -4.75
CA TYR A 308 -5.03 0.79 -6.07
C TYR A 308 -3.99 0.21 -7.05
N ILE A 309 -2.75 0.72 -7.04
CA ILE A 309 -1.69 0.24 -7.96
C ILE A 309 -1.19 -1.16 -7.61
N THR A 310 -1.41 -1.65 -6.39
CA THR A 310 -0.99 -2.98 -5.93
C THR A 310 -2.12 -4.02 -5.99
N LEU A 311 -3.28 -3.68 -6.55
CA LEU A 311 -4.40 -4.61 -6.78
C LEU A 311 -3.96 -5.86 -7.55
N VAL A 312 -3.09 -5.72 -8.56
CA VAL A 312 -2.53 -6.85 -9.31
C VAL A 312 -1.79 -7.86 -8.42
N PHE A 313 -1.07 -7.37 -7.40
CA PHE A 313 -0.41 -8.22 -6.42
C PHE A 313 -1.39 -8.84 -5.44
N LYS A 314 -2.46 -8.11 -5.08
CA LYS A 314 -3.53 -8.64 -4.23
C LYS A 314 -4.29 -9.78 -4.93
N THR A 315 -4.60 -9.68 -6.24
CA THR A 315 -5.19 -10.80 -6.97
C THR A 315 -4.23 -11.97 -7.12
N TYR A 316 -2.95 -11.73 -7.45
CA TYR A 316 -1.95 -12.80 -7.46
C TYR A 316 -1.94 -13.54 -6.12
N LEU A 317 -1.95 -12.79 -5.02
CA LEU A 317 -1.97 -13.34 -3.67
C LEU A 317 -3.22 -14.17 -3.39
N ILE A 318 -4.40 -13.70 -3.80
CA ILE A 318 -5.67 -14.44 -3.66
C ILE A 318 -5.58 -15.78 -4.41
N PHE A 319 -5.09 -15.74 -5.64
CA PHE A 319 -4.92 -16.92 -6.49
C PHE A 319 -3.91 -17.88 -5.90
N LYS A 320 -2.75 -17.38 -5.45
CA LYS A 320 -1.71 -18.19 -4.82
C LYS A 320 -2.20 -18.81 -3.51
N TRP A 321 -2.90 -18.04 -2.69
CA TRP A 321 -3.50 -18.51 -1.45
C TRP A 321 -4.51 -19.63 -1.72
N GLN A 322 -5.39 -19.48 -2.71
CA GLN A 322 -6.33 -20.54 -3.06
C GLN A 322 -5.61 -21.81 -3.53
N GLN A 323 -4.58 -21.71 -4.37
CA GLN A 323 -3.84 -22.90 -4.80
C GLN A 323 -3.07 -23.58 -3.65
N ASN A 324 -2.57 -22.81 -2.68
CA ASN A 324 -1.84 -23.34 -1.53
C ASN A 324 -2.78 -23.98 -0.49
N PHE A 325 -3.96 -23.40 -0.24
CA PHE A 325 -4.82 -23.79 0.89
C PHE A 325 -6.14 -24.44 0.48
N CYS A 326 -6.71 -24.07 -0.67
CA CYS A 326 -7.98 -24.60 -1.17
C CYS A 326 -7.92 -25.03 -2.65
N PRO A 327 -6.96 -25.87 -3.09
CA PRO A 327 -6.82 -26.23 -4.51
C PRO A 327 -8.04 -26.99 -5.07
N SER A 328 -8.82 -27.65 -4.20
CA SER A 328 -9.96 -28.51 -4.54
C SER A 328 -11.26 -27.78 -4.87
N VAL A 329 -11.39 -26.48 -4.57
CA VAL A 329 -12.62 -25.75 -4.93
C VAL A 329 -12.77 -25.67 -6.44
N LYS A 330 -14.00 -25.82 -6.95
CA LYS A 330 -14.26 -25.76 -8.40
C LYS A 330 -14.01 -24.35 -8.93
N TYR A 331 -14.55 -23.35 -8.23
CA TYR A 331 -14.47 -21.94 -8.65
C TYR A 331 -13.99 -21.00 -7.54
N ILE A 332 -13.37 -19.90 -7.94
CA ILE A 332 -13.28 -18.67 -7.14
C ILE A 332 -14.25 -17.65 -7.73
N LEU A 333 -15.12 -17.09 -6.90
CA LEU A 333 -15.76 -15.80 -7.20
C LEU A 333 -14.85 -14.70 -6.67
N ARG A 334 -14.12 -14.04 -7.57
CA ARG A 334 -13.31 -12.88 -7.22
C ARG A 334 -14.21 -11.65 -7.14
N SER A 335 -14.14 -10.89 -6.06
CA SER A 335 -14.97 -9.69 -5.85
C SER A 335 -14.28 -8.63 -4.98
N GLN A 336 -14.91 -7.48 -4.79
CA GLN A 336 -14.45 -6.40 -3.92
C GLN A 336 -15.48 -6.09 -2.85
N ASP A 337 -15.06 -5.42 -1.77
CA ASP A 337 -15.92 -5.03 -0.65
C ASP A 337 -16.95 -3.93 -0.98
N SER A 338 -17.01 -3.50 -2.24
CA SER A 338 -18.02 -2.56 -2.76
C SER A 338 -19.10 -3.22 -3.65
N ILE A 339 -19.07 -4.56 -3.77
CA ILE A 339 -19.91 -5.33 -4.70
C ILE A 339 -20.92 -6.17 -3.93
N LEU A 340 -22.20 -6.03 -4.27
CA LEU A 340 -23.28 -6.88 -3.77
C LEU A 340 -23.19 -8.24 -4.44
N ILE A 341 -23.36 -9.32 -3.67
CA ILE A 341 -23.25 -10.71 -4.14
C ILE A 341 -24.40 -11.52 -3.56
N SER A 342 -25.15 -12.23 -4.42
CA SER A 342 -26.21 -13.14 -3.99
C SER A 342 -25.72 -14.57 -4.11
N VAL A 343 -25.45 -15.17 -2.96
CA VAL A 343 -24.92 -16.54 -2.86
C VAL A 343 -25.94 -17.57 -3.34
N PRO A 344 -27.24 -17.49 -2.96
CA PRO A 344 -28.25 -18.42 -3.48
C PRO A 344 -28.32 -18.42 -5.00
N ARG A 345 -28.32 -17.23 -5.62
CA ARG A 345 -28.33 -17.10 -7.09
C ARG A 345 -27.04 -17.61 -7.71
N LEU A 346 -25.87 -17.30 -7.13
CA LEU A 346 -24.59 -17.83 -7.60
C LEU A 346 -24.60 -19.37 -7.70
N LEU A 347 -25.03 -20.05 -6.63
CA LEU A 347 -25.07 -21.51 -6.60
C LEU A 347 -26.08 -22.08 -7.59
N TYR A 348 -27.27 -21.48 -7.68
CA TYR A 348 -28.28 -21.86 -8.67
C TYR A 348 -27.73 -21.79 -10.11
N TRP A 349 -27.03 -20.70 -10.47
CA TRP A 349 -26.46 -20.55 -11.81
C TRP A 349 -25.29 -21.48 -12.06
N ILE A 350 -24.47 -21.78 -11.05
CA ILE A 350 -23.41 -22.78 -11.16
C ILE A 350 -24.02 -24.13 -11.54
N GLU A 351 -24.97 -24.61 -10.76
CA GLU A 351 -25.58 -25.93 -10.93
C GLU A 351 -26.40 -26.03 -12.24
N ASN A 352 -27.23 -25.04 -12.55
CA ASN A 352 -28.22 -25.16 -13.62
C ASN A 352 -27.72 -24.68 -14.98
N LYS A 353 -26.64 -23.91 -15.03
CA LYS A 353 -26.22 -23.22 -16.26
C LYS A 353 -24.73 -23.29 -16.51
N PHE A 354 -23.89 -22.95 -15.53
CA PHE A 354 -22.45 -22.87 -15.77
C PHE A 354 -21.84 -24.25 -15.91
N ASP A 355 -22.15 -25.17 -14.99
CA ASP A 355 -21.70 -26.54 -15.06
C ASP A 355 -22.39 -27.27 -16.24
N ASN A 356 -23.72 -27.33 -16.29
CA ASN A 356 -24.41 -28.12 -17.33
C ASN A 356 -24.14 -27.69 -18.78
N LYS A 357 -23.95 -26.38 -19.05
CA LYS A 357 -23.82 -25.87 -20.43
C LYS A 357 -22.38 -25.61 -20.85
N TYR A 358 -21.51 -25.31 -19.89
CA TYR A 358 -20.15 -24.88 -20.15
C TYR A 358 -19.14 -25.73 -19.39
N GLU A 359 -19.46 -26.96 -18.98
CA GLU A 359 -18.40 -27.92 -18.66
C GLU A 359 -17.61 -28.24 -19.94
N ASP A 360 -16.64 -27.39 -20.26
CA ASP A 360 -15.65 -27.68 -21.28
C ASP A 360 -14.79 -28.85 -20.76
N ALA A 361 -14.47 -29.81 -21.62
CA ALA A 361 -13.56 -30.92 -21.30
C ALA A 361 -12.22 -30.40 -20.73
N ASP A 362 -11.82 -29.19 -21.14
CA ASP A 362 -10.62 -28.53 -20.65
C ASP A 362 -10.80 -27.75 -19.34
N GLY A 363 -12.02 -27.42 -18.91
CA GLY A 363 -12.29 -26.71 -17.65
C GLY A 363 -11.59 -25.34 -17.51
N LYS A 364 -11.22 -24.69 -18.62
CA LYS A 364 -10.49 -23.41 -18.63
C LYS A 364 -11.43 -22.21 -18.83
N ILE A 365 -12.26 -21.91 -17.83
CA ILE A 365 -13.36 -20.96 -18.01
C ILE A 365 -13.35 -19.83 -16.98
N ILE A 366 -13.73 -18.65 -17.47
CA ILE A 366 -14.01 -17.43 -16.71
C ILE A 366 -15.42 -16.94 -17.09
N PHE A 367 -16.32 -16.81 -16.12
CA PHE A 367 -17.65 -16.23 -16.30
C PHE A 367 -17.65 -14.81 -15.77
N CYS A 368 -17.98 -13.85 -16.62
CA CYS A 368 -17.95 -12.43 -16.26
C CYS A 368 -18.74 -11.60 -17.27
N ARG A 369 -18.83 -10.29 -17.03
CA ARG A 369 -19.20 -9.33 -18.07
C ARG A 369 -17.94 -8.99 -18.86
N THR A 370 -17.92 -9.35 -20.14
CA THR A 370 -16.77 -9.03 -20.99
C THR A 370 -16.91 -7.63 -21.59
N VAL A 371 -15.77 -6.97 -21.75
CA VAL A 371 -15.64 -5.69 -22.46
C VAL A 371 -14.45 -5.75 -23.38
N GLU A 372 -14.57 -5.06 -24.52
CA GLU A 372 -13.50 -4.92 -25.51
C GLU A 372 -13.02 -3.46 -25.49
N HIS A 373 -11.72 -3.25 -25.25
CA HIS A 373 -11.10 -1.93 -25.40
C HIS A 373 -10.33 -1.85 -26.72
N LEU A 374 -10.76 -0.92 -27.58
CA LEU A 374 -10.21 -0.72 -28.94
C LEU A 374 -8.95 0.16 -28.98
N ASP A 375 -8.62 0.88 -27.91
CA ASP A 375 -7.56 1.92 -27.93
C ASP A 375 -6.56 1.81 -26.76
N ILE A 376 -5.81 0.71 -26.75
CA ILE A 376 -4.77 0.43 -25.73
C ILE A 376 -3.48 1.26 -25.99
N ASN A 377 -3.40 1.95 -27.14
CA ASN A 377 -2.19 2.68 -27.57
C ASN A 377 -1.90 3.96 -26.79
N VAL A 378 -2.90 4.62 -26.17
CA VAL A 378 -2.68 5.93 -25.54
C VAL A 378 -2.18 5.80 -24.09
N LYS A 379 -2.25 4.62 -23.46
CA LYS A 379 -1.81 4.44 -22.06
C LYS A 379 -0.93 3.21 -21.75
N TYR A 380 -0.89 2.17 -22.59
CA TYR A 380 -0.40 0.86 -22.15
C TYR A 380 0.65 0.17 -23.05
N ARG A 381 1.19 0.87 -24.06
CA ARG A 381 2.40 0.50 -24.84
C ARG A 381 2.54 -1.01 -25.15
N ILE A 382 1.47 -1.63 -25.66
CA ILE A 382 1.54 -2.96 -26.27
C ILE A 382 1.86 -2.76 -27.75
N LYS A 383 3.10 -3.10 -28.16
CA LYS A 383 3.47 -3.16 -29.57
C LYS A 383 2.91 -4.46 -30.17
N SER A 384 1.74 -4.41 -30.79
CA SER A 384 1.39 -5.37 -31.84
C SER A 384 0.62 -4.66 -32.95
N ASN A 385 1.02 -4.92 -34.19
CA ASN A 385 0.55 -4.25 -35.41
C ASN A 385 -0.72 -4.87 -36.00
N ASN A 386 -1.52 -5.61 -35.23
CA ASN A 386 -2.79 -6.19 -35.69
C ASN A 386 -3.90 -5.89 -34.68
N ARG A 387 -4.71 -4.86 -34.97
CA ARG A 387 -5.82 -4.41 -34.11
C ARG A 387 -7.00 -5.38 -34.19
N LYS A 388 -7.03 -6.36 -33.29
CA LYS A 388 -8.27 -6.82 -32.65
C LYS A 388 -8.28 -6.24 -31.24
N GLY A 389 -9.43 -5.73 -30.79
CA GLY A 389 -9.55 -5.25 -29.42
C GLY A 389 -9.30 -6.39 -28.44
N PHE A 390 -8.89 -6.03 -27.23
CA PHE A 390 -8.54 -7.00 -26.21
C PHE A 390 -9.73 -7.20 -25.27
N GLU A 391 -10.25 -8.43 -25.21
CA GLU A 391 -11.39 -8.77 -24.35
C GLU A 391 -10.92 -9.15 -22.95
N TYR A 392 -11.50 -8.52 -21.92
CA TYR A 392 -11.26 -8.84 -20.52
C TYR A 392 -12.55 -8.73 -19.72
N CYS A 393 -12.54 -9.23 -18.48
CA CYS A 393 -13.68 -9.12 -17.58
C CYS A 393 -13.71 -7.74 -16.95
N GLU A 394 -14.86 -7.06 -17.05
CA GLU A 394 -15.04 -5.73 -16.51
C GLU A 394 -15.11 -5.73 -14.97
N ASP A 395 -14.44 -4.75 -14.38
CA ASP A 395 -14.22 -4.55 -12.94
C ASP A 395 -15.50 -4.70 -12.08
N GLY A 396 -15.38 -5.50 -11.03
CA GLY A 396 -16.41 -5.75 -10.02
C GLY A 396 -16.37 -7.19 -9.50
N ALA A 397 -16.79 -8.15 -10.33
CA ALA A 397 -16.74 -9.56 -9.98
C ALA A 397 -16.67 -10.48 -11.19
N TYR A 398 -15.95 -11.59 -11.05
CA TYR A 398 -15.91 -12.67 -12.04
C TYR A 398 -15.75 -14.03 -11.34
N LEU A 399 -16.34 -15.06 -11.94
CA LEU A 399 -16.23 -16.44 -11.48
C LEU A 399 -15.18 -17.16 -12.35
N ILE A 400 -14.12 -17.67 -11.75
CA ILE A 400 -12.99 -18.28 -12.43
C ILE A 400 -12.73 -19.69 -11.90
N SER A 401 -12.43 -20.64 -12.78
CA SER A 401 -12.14 -22.02 -12.40
C SER A 401 -10.74 -22.16 -11.76
N SER A 402 -10.61 -23.05 -10.77
CA SER A 402 -9.33 -23.33 -10.08
C SER A 402 -8.21 -23.74 -11.06
N LYS A 403 -8.56 -24.45 -12.15
CA LYS A 403 -7.61 -24.83 -13.21
C LYS A 403 -7.01 -23.63 -13.94
N VAL A 404 -7.83 -22.62 -14.26
CA VAL A 404 -7.35 -21.39 -14.90
C VAL A 404 -6.36 -20.68 -13.99
N ILE A 405 -6.66 -20.57 -12.70
CA ILE A 405 -5.79 -19.92 -11.72
C ILE A 405 -4.42 -20.60 -11.64
N LYS A 406 -4.40 -21.94 -11.56
CA LYS A 406 -3.15 -22.72 -11.57
C LYS A 406 -2.28 -22.40 -12.79
N LEU A 407 -2.90 -22.35 -13.97
CA LEU A 407 -2.20 -22.05 -15.23
C LEU A 407 -1.74 -20.59 -15.30
N MET A 408 -2.57 -19.64 -14.85
CA MET A 408 -2.21 -18.22 -14.79
C MET A 408 -0.97 -17.99 -13.91
N LEU A 409 -0.94 -18.57 -12.70
CA LEU A 409 0.20 -18.44 -11.79
C LEU A 409 1.48 -19.07 -12.37
N ALA A 410 1.37 -20.15 -13.15
CA ALA A 410 2.53 -20.71 -13.84
C ALA A 410 3.04 -19.79 -14.96
N GLN A 411 2.13 -19.07 -15.63
CA GLN A 411 2.46 -18.17 -16.73
C GLN A 411 3.03 -16.82 -16.27
N THR A 412 2.69 -16.33 -15.07
CA THR A 412 3.15 -15.00 -14.59
C THR A 412 4.67 -14.84 -14.66
N SER A 413 5.43 -15.88 -14.30
CA SER A 413 6.91 -15.89 -14.33
C SER A 413 7.52 -15.61 -15.72
N LYS A 414 6.75 -15.85 -16.79
CA LYS A 414 7.14 -15.60 -18.18
C LYS A 414 6.68 -14.24 -18.69
N GLU A 415 5.69 -13.64 -18.03
CA GLU A 415 5.09 -12.37 -18.43
C GLU A 415 5.77 -11.17 -17.78
N THR A 416 5.94 -10.11 -18.57
CA THR A 416 6.41 -8.82 -18.05
C THR A 416 5.21 -8.04 -17.50
N LEU A 417 5.24 -7.72 -16.21
CA LEU A 417 4.26 -6.84 -15.60
C LEU A 417 4.48 -5.40 -16.10
N LYS A 418 3.74 -5.03 -17.14
CA LYS A 418 3.74 -3.69 -17.75
C LYS A 418 2.54 -2.85 -17.34
N ASN A 419 1.48 -3.48 -16.83
CA ASN A 419 0.24 -2.83 -16.44
C ASN A 419 -0.12 -3.20 -15.00
N THR A 420 -0.59 -2.22 -14.23
CA THR A 420 -1.08 -2.40 -12.85
C THR A 420 -2.61 -2.58 -12.79
N VAL A 421 -3.31 -2.46 -13.92
CA VAL A 421 -4.75 -2.76 -14.02
C VAL A 421 -4.93 -4.28 -13.93
N GLU A 422 -5.50 -4.71 -12.83
CA GLU A 422 -5.52 -6.10 -12.40
C GLU A 422 -6.39 -6.99 -13.30
N ASP A 423 -7.64 -6.60 -13.60
CA ASP A 423 -8.54 -7.38 -14.45
C ASP A 423 -7.96 -7.60 -15.86
N LEU A 424 -7.32 -6.56 -16.42
CA LEU A 424 -6.67 -6.66 -17.74
C LEU A 424 -5.51 -7.66 -17.71
N MET A 425 -4.71 -7.65 -16.63
CA MET A 425 -3.58 -8.56 -16.49
C MET A 425 -4.03 -10.02 -16.38
N PHE A 426 -4.99 -10.31 -15.50
CA PHE A 426 -5.41 -11.69 -15.24
C PHE A 426 -6.46 -12.17 -16.24
N THR A 427 -7.60 -11.52 -16.34
CA THR A 427 -8.72 -12.00 -17.19
C THR A 427 -8.55 -11.67 -18.67
N GLY A 428 -7.61 -10.78 -18.96
CA GLY A 428 -7.19 -10.44 -20.30
C GLY A 428 -5.90 -11.17 -20.71
N LEU A 429 -4.73 -10.61 -20.40
CA LEU A 429 -3.41 -11.02 -20.91
C LEU A 429 -3.08 -12.46 -20.58
N LEU A 430 -3.10 -12.79 -19.29
CA LEU A 430 -2.79 -14.15 -18.83
C LEU A 430 -3.86 -15.15 -19.28
N ALA A 431 -5.13 -14.75 -19.33
CA ALA A 431 -6.21 -15.62 -19.80
C ALA A 431 -6.05 -15.99 -21.27
N GLU A 432 -5.71 -15.03 -22.13
CA GLU A 432 -5.47 -15.29 -23.56
C GLU A 432 -4.27 -16.21 -23.76
N GLU A 433 -3.17 -15.94 -23.07
CA GLU A 433 -1.92 -16.70 -23.17
C GLU A 433 -2.09 -18.19 -22.79
N ILE A 434 -2.94 -18.50 -21.81
CA ILE A 434 -3.21 -19.89 -21.39
C ILE A 434 -4.40 -20.53 -22.13
N GLY A 435 -5.04 -19.80 -23.04
CA GLY A 435 -6.22 -20.23 -23.79
C GLY A 435 -7.48 -20.38 -22.94
N ALA A 436 -7.68 -19.55 -21.91
CA ALA A 436 -8.88 -19.54 -21.09
C ALA A 436 -10.04 -18.83 -21.81
N LYS A 437 -11.21 -19.48 -21.86
CA LYS A 437 -12.42 -18.94 -22.48
C LYS A 437 -13.15 -18.03 -21.49
N LYS A 438 -13.42 -16.80 -21.91
CA LYS A 438 -14.33 -15.89 -21.22
C LYS A 438 -15.74 -16.09 -21.76
N ILE A 439 -16.70 -16.35 -20.88
CA ILE A 439 -18.10 -16.50 -21.24
C ILE A 439 -18.86 -15.27 -20.75
N ASN A 440 -19.38 -14.50 -21.70
CA ASN A 440 -20.00 -13.22 -21.41
C ASN A 440 -21.41 -13.39 -20.79
N PHE A 441 -21.55 -12.93 -19.55
CA PHE A 441 -22.78 -12.93 -18.76
C PHE A 441 -23.10 -11.53 -18.20
N PRO A 442 -23.39 -10.54 -19.06
CA PRO A 442 -23.49 -9.12 -18.69
C PRO A 442 -24.72 -8.77 -17.83
N LYS A 443 -25.68 -9.69 -17.72
CA LYS A 443 -26.86 -9.59 -16.82
C LYS A 443 -26.66 -10.32 -15.48
N HIS A 444 -25.66 -11.20 -15.39
CA HIS A 444 -25.35 -11.91 -14.13
C HIS A 444 -24.28 -11.14 -13.35
N PHE A 445 -23.32 -10.54 -14.05
CA PHE A 445 -22.33 -9.62 -13.51
C PHE A 445 -22.62 -8.23 -14.10
N THR A 446 -23.08 -7.27 -13.29
CA THR A 446 -23.56 -5.97 -13.79
C THR A 446 -22.97 -4.79 -13.01
N LYS A 447 -22.96 -3.62 -13.64
CA LYS A 447 -22.60 -2.35 -13.01
C LYS A 447 -23.76 -1.67 -12.28
N SER A 448 -24.98 -2.07 -12.61
CA SER A 448 -26.19 -1.47 -12.07
C SER A 448 -27.22 -2.54 -11.77
N ILE A 449 -27.84 -2.41 -10.60
CA ILE A 449 -29.02 -3.19 -10.19
C ILE A 449 -30.26 -2.90 -11.05
N THR A 450 -30.19 -1.93 -11.98
CA THR A 450 -31.28 -1.63 -12.93
C THR A 450 -31.22 -2.49 -14.20
N ASN A 451 -30.11 -3.19 -14.46
CA ASN A 451 -29.94 -4.01 -15.65
C ASN A 451 -30.35 -5.47 -15.36
N CYS A 452 -31.65 -5.67 -15.09
CA CYS A 452 -32.20 -6.95 -14.64
C CYS A 452 -32.77 -7.83 -15.77
N GLY A 453 -32.96 -9.10 -15.43
CA GLY A 453 -33.67 -10.09 -16.25
C GLY A 453 -33.94 -11.34 -15.42
N CYS A 454 -34.72 -12.26 -15.96
CA CYS A 454 -35.08 -13.53 -15.30
C CYS A 454 -34.84 -14.71 -16.23
N ASP A 455 -34.74 -15.91 -15.68
CA ASP A 455 -34.95 -17.13 -16.46
C ASP A 455 -36.42 -17.57 -16.48
N LYS A 456 -36.64 -18.72 -17.13
CA LYS A 456 -37.92 -19.42 -17.24
C LYS A 456 -38.54 -19.83 -15.89
N ASN A 457 -37.73 -19.91 -14.83
CA ASN A 457 -38.17 -20.28 -13.49
C ASN A 457 -38.38 -19.05 -12.60
N ASN A 458 -38.45 -17.85 -13.19
CA ASN A 458 -38.60 -16.58 -12.48
C ASN A 458 -37.46 -16.30 -11.48
N ILE A 459 -36.26 -16.84 -11.74
CA ILE A 459 -35.07 -16.53 -10.94
C ILE A 459 -34.35 -15.32 -11.54
N PRO A 460 -34.06 -14.26 -10.76
CA PRO A 460 -33.27 -13.13 -11.24
C PRO A 460 -31.89 -13.58 -11.76
N LEU A 461 -31.50 -13.06 -12.92
CA LEU A 461 -30.20 -13.39 -13.54
C LEU A 461 -29.00 -12.84 -12.73
N ILE A 462 -29.20 -11.75 -12.00
CA ILE A 462 -28.15 -10.98 -11.34
C ILE A 462 -27.50 -11.75 -10.19
N ILE A 463 -26.18 -11.95 -10.26
CA ILE A 463 -25.37 -12.59 -9.21
C ILE A 463 -24.62 -11.52 -8.42
N ALA A 464 -23.94 -10.63 -9.15
CA ALA A 464 -23.09 -9.60 -8.57
C ALA A 464 -23.35 -8.24 -9.22
N SER A 465 -23.40 -7.19 -8.40
CA SER A 465 -23.57 -5.82 -8.86
C SER A 465 -22.73 -4.85 -8.06
N LYS A 466 -22.20 -3.83 -8.72
CA LYS A 466 -21.69 -2.65 -8.00
C LYS A 466 -22.81 -2.06 -7.16
N GLY A 467 -22.54 -1.80 -5.87
CA GLY A 467 -23.48 -1.12 -4.99
C GLY A 467 -23.77 0.31 -5.46
N ILE A 468 -24.98 0.81 -5.21
CA ILE A 468 -25.29 2.24 -5.38
C ILE A 468 -24.69 2.95 -4.17
N TRP A 469 -23.69 3.79 -4.39
CA TRP A 469 -23.07 4.61 -3.35
C TRP A 469 -23.46 6.07 -3.64
N ASN A 470 -24.24 6.67 -2.75
CA ASN A 470 -24.45 8.12 -2.78
C ASN A 470 -23.28 8.77 -2.02
N ASP A 471 -22.69 9.83 -2.56
CA ASP A 471 -21.53 10.51 -1.97
C ASP A 471 -21.80 11.14 -0.58
N ASN A 472 -23.04 11.13 -0.08
CA ASN A 472 -23.50 11.83 1.12
C ASN A 472 -24.02 10.94 2.27
N SER A 473 -23.89 9.61 2.22
CA SER A 473 -24.50 8.70 3.22
C SER A 473 -23.49 7.95 4.10
N THR A 474 -23.92 7.58 5.30
CA THR A 474 -23.17 6.71 6.21
C THR A 474 -23.09 5.30 5.64
N PHE A 475 -21.92 4.93 5.11
CA PHE A 475 -21.61 3.69 4.38
C PHE A 475 -22.29 2.38 4.87
N MET A 476 -22.56 2.21 6.17
CA MET A 476 -23.12 0.97 6.72
C MET A 476 -24.64 0.80 6.50
N SER A 477 -25.43 1.85 6.70
CA SER A 477 -26.91 1.76 6.54
C SER A 477 -27.28 1.45 5.10
N ASP A 478 -26.52 2.03 4.18
CA ASP A 478 -26.76 1.95 2.75
C ASP A 478 -26.37 0.58 2.19
N TYR A 479 -25.26 0.01 2.66
CA TYR A 479 -24.87 -1.33 2.23
C TYR A 479 -25.86 -2.40 2.72
N ALA A 480 -26.27 -2.36 3.99
CA ALA A 480 -27.24 -3.32 4.53
C ALA A 480 -28.59 -3.21 3.81
N SER A 481 -29.09 -1.99 3.60
CA SER A 481 -30.34 -1.74 2.87
C SER A 481 -30.24 -2.15 1.39
N ALA A 482 -29.13 -1.85 0.72
CA ALA A 482 -28.90 -2.24 -0.66
C ALA A 482 -28.81 -3.77 -0.81
N THR A 483 -28.15 -4.44 0.15
CA THR A 483 -28.05 -5.90 0.20
C THR A 483 -29.42 -6.55 0.41
N GLU A 484 -30.21 -6.05 1.36
CA GLU A 484 -31.58 -6.55 1.58
C GLU A 484 -32.45 -6.39 0.33
N LYS A 485 -32.40 -5.22 -0.32
CA LYS A 485 -33.09 -4.99 -1.60
C LYS A 485 -32.60 -5.93 -2.69
N PHE A 486 -31.30 -6.21 -2.72
CA PHE A 486 -30.67 -7.08 -3.71
C PHE A 486 -31.08 -8.54 -3.54
N GLU A 487 -31.16 -9.05 -2.31
CA GLU A 487 -31.60 -10.42 -2.05
C GLU A 487 -33.11 -10.59 -2.24
N ASN A 488 -33.91 -9.60 -1.85
CA ASN A 488 -35.37 -9.62 -2.02
C ASN A 488 -35.85 -9.36 -3.47
N MET A 489 -34.94 -9.28 -4.44
CA MET A 489 -35.32 -9.20 -5.84
C MET A 489 -36.05 -10.48 -6.28
N SER A 490 -37.24 -10.31 -6.86
CA SER A 490 -38.05 -11.38 -7.44
C SER A 490 -38.53 -11.01 -8.84
N CYS A 491 -38.90 -12.03 -9.61
CA CYS A 491 -39.52 -11.89 -10.92
C CYS A 491 -41.02 -12.15 -10.83
N SER A 492 -41.83 -11.32 -11.49
CA SER A 492 -43.28 -11.53 -11.64
C SER A 492 -43.67 -11.61 -13.10
N ILE A 493 -44.66 -12.45 -13.42
CA ILE A 493 -45.21 -12.56 -14.78
C ILE A 493 -46.44 -11.64 -14.86
N ASN A 494 -46.45 -10.70 -15.81
CA ASN A 494 -47.64 -9.88 -16.13
C ASN A 494 -47.94 -10.04 -17.63
N GLY A 495 -48.74 -11.05 -17.99
CA GLY A 495 -49.01 -11.41 -19.39
C GLY A 495 -47.82 -12.12 -20.08
N ASN A 496 -47.59 -11.85 -21.37
CA ASN A 496 -46.50 -12.44 -22.17
C ASN A 496 -45.13 -11.77 -21.99
N ASN A 497 -45.04 -10.75 -21.12
CA ASN A 497 -43.80 -10.05 -20.81
C ASN A 497 -43.43 -10.24 -19.34
N VAL A 498 -42.17 -10.56 -19.08
CA VAL A 498 -41.63 -10.69 -17.72
C VAL A 498 -41.24 -9.27 -17.24
N GLU A 499 -42.04 -8.68 -16.34
CA GLU A 499 -41.73 -7.40 -15.69
C GLU A 499 -41.21 -7.61 -14.26
N PHE A 500 -40.11 -6.91 -13.96
CA PHE A 500 -39.30 -7.04 -12.75
C PHE A 500 -39.66 -5.94 -11.74
N PHE A 501 -40.24 -6.26 -10.58
CA PHE A 501 -40.50 -5.29 -9.50
C PHE A 501 -39.80 -5.78 -8.23
N LYS A 502 -38.70 -5.15 -7.77
CA LYS A 502 -38.76 -4.00 -6.84
C LYS A 502 -37.48 -3.12 -6.79
N ALA A 503 -36.64 -3.10 -7.83
CA ALA A 503 -35.45 -2.22 -7.88
C ALA A 503 -35.13 -1.58 -9.25
N CYS A 504 -35.88 -1.88 -10.31
CA CYS A 504 -35.67 -1.31 -11.65
C CYS A 504 -36.49 -0.04 -11.94
N VAL A 505 -37.24 0.49 -10.97
CA VAL A 505 -37.89 1.80 -11.07
C VAL A 505 -37.13 2.78 -10.19
N ALA A 506 -36.09 3.39 -10.74
CA ALA A 506 -35.51 4.61 -10.19
C ALA A 506 -35.25 5.59 -11.34
N ARG A 507 -36.33 5.98 -12.02
CA ARG A 507 -36.53 7.34 -12.52
C ARG A 507 -38.01 7.65 -12.45
N THR A 508 -38.40 8.37 -11.41
CA THR A 508 -39.61 9.19 -11.39
C THR A 508 -39.22 10.53 -10.76
N GLY A 509 -39.30 11.60 -11.56
CA GLY A 509 -39.14 12.99 -11.12
C GLY A 509 -37.71 13.49 -11.14
#